data_AF-A0A924UF54-F1
#
_entry.id   AF-A0A924UF54-F1
#
_cell.length_a   1.000
_cell.length_b   1.000
_cell.length_c   1.000
_cell.angle_alpha   90.00
_cell.angle_beta   90.00
_cell.angle_gamma   90.00
#
_symmetry.space_group_name_H-M   'P 1'
#
loop_
_entity.id
_entity.type
_entity.pdbx_description
1 polymer ?
#
loop_
_entity_poly.entity_id
_entity_poly.type
_entity_poly.pdbx_seq_one_letter_code
_entity_poly.pdbx_strand_id
1 'polypeptide(L)'
;MSVQDRVKRYKSTGGGVGLVRVEVLVPTEDREEILKLAADLRRQRREKASNIAVKSVVNRESIDDRAKLILHRLVARRLRANPALVDDARTRLQLLEGPAPDYVAQWVQVLERPAEDVANLIGSRSEQMTHLRISSPFRLPEGFDDETWRRRVWKKAKLGAVA
;
A
#
# COMPACT_ATOMS: atom_id res chain seq x y z
N MET A 1 3.95 25.16 3.46
CA MET A 1 4.14 25.91 4.72
C MET A 1 5.10 25.14 5.60
N SER A 2 6.19 25.79 5.99
CA SER A 2 7.17 25.22 6.91
C SER A 2 6.60 25.11 8.33
N VAL A 3 7.26 24.33 9.19
CA VAL A 3 6.93 24.27 10.63
C VAL A 3 7.05 25.65 11.27
N GLN A 4 8.04 26.45 10.85
CA GLN A 4 8.24 27.82 11.34
C GLN A 4 7.06 28.74 10.97
N ASP A 5 6.53 28.63 9.75
CA ASP A 5 5.37 29.42 9.32
C ASP A 5 4.13 29.10 10.14
N ARG A 6 3.92 27.81 10.45
CA ARG A 6 2.81 27.37 11.30
C ARG A 6 2.93 27.88 12.72
N VAL A 7 4.13 27.85 13.31
CA VAL A 7 4.40 28.38 14.65
C VAL A 7 4.19 29.90 14.69
N LYS A 8 4.67 30.63 13.67
CA LYS A 8 4.46 32.08 13.56
C LYS A 8 2.97 32.42 13.50
N ARG A 9 2.22 31.73 12.64
CA ARG A 9 0.76 31.92 12.51
C ARG A 9 0.02 31.59 13.80
N TYR A 10 0.39 30.52 14.51
CA TYR A 10 -0.22 30.16 15.80
C TYR A 10 -0.05 31.26 16.86
N LYS A 11 1.11 31.92 16.90
CA LYS A 11 1.41 33.01 17.84
C LYS A 11 0.80 34.36 17.45
N SER A 12 0.67 34.64 16.15
CA SER A 12 0.21 35.94 15.66
C SER A 12 -1.30 36.04 15.45
N THR A 13 -1.95 34.96 15.04
CA THR A 13 -3.38 34.97 14.67
C THR A 13 -4.16 33.74 15.16
N GLY A 14 -3.50 32.77 15.82
CA GLY A 14 -4.13 31.56 16.35
C GLY A 14 -4.36 31.61 17.86
N GLY A 15 -4.67 30.45 18.46
CA GLY A 15 -4.91 30.32 19.91
C GLY A 15 -3.70 30.61 20.81
N GLY A 16 -2.54 30.98 20.24
CA GLY A 16 -1.38 31.47 20.97
C GLY A 16 -1.35 32.98 21.17
N VAL A 17 -2.26 33.74 20.55
CA VAL A 17 -2.34 35.19 20.71
C VAL A 17 -2.73 35.51 22.16
N GLY A 18 -1.89 36.30 22.83
CA GLY A 18 -2.10 36.69 24.23
C GLY A 18 -1.57 35.69 25.28
N LEU A 19 -0.99 34.55 24.86
CA LEU A 19 -0.31 33.66 25.80
C LEU A 19 1.06 34.27 26.19
N VAL A 20 1.21 34.59 27.47
CA VAL A 20 2.49 35.00 28.06
C VAL A 20 3.31 33.76 28.39
N ARG A 21 4.62 33.79 28.09
CA ARG A 21 5.55 32.72 28.48
C ARG A 21 5.67 32.73 30.01
N VAL A 22 5.00 31.80 30.67
CA VAL A 22 5.18 31.54 32.10
C VAL A 22 6.41 30.66 32.25
N GLU A 23 7.51 31.21 32.77
CA GLU A 23 8.64 30.41 33.23
C GLU A 23 8.28 29.87 34.60
N VAL A 24 7.78 28.64 34.64
CA VAL A 24 7.53 27.95 35.91
C VAL A 24 8.89 27.57 36.48
N LEU A 25 9.28 28.22 37.58
CA LEU A 25 10.40 27.77 38.40
C LEU A 25 10.06 26.37 38.92
N VAL A 26 10.70 25.37 38.33
CA VAL A 26 10.63 23.99 38.80
C VAL A 26 11.52 23.89 40.04
N PRO A 27 10.97 23.53 41.22
CA PRO A 27 11.79 23.26 42.40
C PRO A 27 12.87 22.25 42.07
N THR A 28 14.08 22.49 42.56
CA THR A 28 15.26 21.67 42.23
C THR A 28 15.09 20.21 42.63
N GLU A 29 14.37 19.98 43.72
CA GLU A 29 13.99 18.70 44.32
C GLU A 29 13.07 17.86 43.41
N ASP A 30 12.15 18.49 42.69
CA ASP A 30 11.16 17.81 41.84
C ASP A 30 11.64 17.67 40.39
N ARG A 31 12.77 18.30 40.05
CA ARG A 31 13.28 18.37 38.68
C ARG A 31 13.53 17.00 38.07
N GLU A 32 14.09 16.07 38.84
CA GLU A 32 14.38 14.71 38.35
C GLU A 32 13.10 13.94 38.04
N GLU A 33 12.09 14.05 38.91
CA GLU A 33 10.81 13.38 38.74
C GLU A 33 10.07 13.92 37.50
N ILE A 34 10.06 15.25 37.31
CA ILE A 34 9.46 15.89 36.15
C ILE A 34 10.18 15.46 34.86
N LEU A 35 11.51 15.38 34.87
CA LEU A 35 12.29 14.93 33.72
C LEU A 35 11.99 13.47 33.39
N LYS A 36 11.85 12.60 34.41
CA LYS A 36 11.49 11.19 34.26
C LYS A 36 10.09 11.05 33.66
N LEU A 37 9.10 11.73 34.22
CA LEU A 37 7.73 11.75 33.70
C LEU A 37 7.69 12.25 32.24
N ALA A 38 8.40 13.34 31.94
CA ALA A 38 8.49 13.86 30.58
C ALA A 38 9.18 12.88 29.62
N ALA A 39 10.20 12.15 30.07
CA ALA A 39 10.85 11.11 29.28
C ALA A 39 9.89 9.95 28.99
N ASP A 40 9.13 9.50 29.99
CA ASP A 40 8.12 8.46 29.86
C ASP A 40 7.00 8.86 28.90
N LEU A 41 6.45 10.07 29.03
CA LEU A 41 5.44 10.60 28.12
C LEU A 41 5.94 10.68 26.67
N ARG A 42 7.21 11.09 26.47
CA ARG A 42 7.84 11.09 25.14
C ARG A 42 8.00 9.67 24.60
N ARG A 43 8.40 8.70 25.43
CA ARG A 43 8.52 7.28 25.04
C ARG A 43 7.16 6.72 24.61
N GLN A 44 6.13 6.88 25.43
CA GLN A 44 4.76 6.44 25.10
C GLN A 44 4.24 7.09 23.82
N ARG A 45 4.50 8.38 23.59
CA ARG A 45 4.13 9.04 22.34
C ARG A 45 4.86 8.46 21.13
N ARG A 46 6.15 8.16 21.24
CA ARG A 46 6.91 7.51 20.17
C ARG A 46 6.36 6.13 19.85
N GLU A 47 6.08 5.32 20.88
CA GLU A 47 5.48 3.99 20.73
C GLU A 47 4.08 4.03 20.09
N LYS A 48 3.25 5.00 20.51
CA LYS A 48 1.95 5.22 19.85
C LYS A 48 2.12 5.64 18.40
N ALA A 49 3.05 6.54 18.10
CA ALA A 49 3.32 7.00 16.74
C ALA A 49 3.86 5.87 15.85
N SER A 50 4.78 5.02 16.36
CA SER A 50 5.30 3.87 15.62
C SER A 50 4.19 2.86 15.34
N ASN A 51 3.33 2.56 16.31
CA ASN A 51 2.20 1.65 16.11
C ASN A 51 1.20 2.16 15.06
N ILE A 52 0.92 3.47 15.04
CA ILE A 52 0.07 4.09 14.01
C ILE A 52 0.74 3.99 12.64
N ALA A 53 2.04 4.28 12.55
CA ALA A 53 2.79 4.19 11.31
C ALA A 53 2.76 2.75 10.75
N VAL A 54 3.07 1.73 11.57
CA VAL A 54 3.00 0.32 11.18
C VAL A 54 1.60 -0.06 10.70
N LYS A 55 0.54 0.29 11.44
CA LYS A 55 -0.85 0.04 11.01
C LYS A 55 -1.18 0.71 9.67
N SER A 56 -0.67 1.91 9.43
CA SER A 56 -0.90 2.61 8.16
C SER A 56 -0.18 1.97 6.96
N VAL A 57 1.01 1.40 7.19
CA VAL A 57 1.76 0.64 6.17
C VAL A 57 1.04 -0.66 5.85
N VAL A 58 0.63 -1.42 6.87
CA VAL A 58 -0.16 -2.66 6.69
C VAL A 58 -1.48 -2.36 5.97
N ASN A 59 -2.16 -1.26 6.31
CA ASN A 59 -3.35 -0.83 5.59
C ASN A 59 -3.03 -0.51 4.12
N ARG A 60 -1.92 0.20 3.84
CA ARG A 60 -1.51 0.50 2.46
C ARG A 60 -1.20 -0.76 1.66
N GLU A 61 -0.44 -1.70 2.23
CA GLU A 61 -0.12 -2.99 1.60
C GLU A 61 -1.38 -3.77 1.26
N SER A 62 -2.31 -3.89 2.22
CA SER A 62 -3.59 -4.57 1.97
C SER A 62 -4.45 -3.88 0.90
N ILE A 63 -4.42 -2.54 0.80
CA ILE A 63 -5.08 -1.80 -0.28
C ILE A 63 -4.41 -2.09 -1.62
N ASP A 64 -3.07 -2.07 -1.67
CA ASP A 64 -2.31 -2.30 -2.90
C ASP A 64 -2.52 -3.74 -3.42
N ASP A 65 -2.54 -4.73 -2.52
CA ASP A 65 -2.83 -6.13 -2.88
C ASP A 65 -4.27 -6.31 -3.38
N ARG A 66 -5.22 -5.62 -2.76
CA ARG A 66 -6.60 -5.64 -3.23
C ARG A 66 -6.78 -4.93 -4.57
N ALA A 67 -6.00 -3.88 -4.84
CA ALA A 67 -5.94 -3.26 -6.14
C ALA A 67 -5.43 -4.25 -7.19
N LYS A 68 -4.28 -4.93 -6.95
CA LYS A 68 -3.75 -5.99 -7.84
C LYS A 68 -4.78 -7.10 -8.10
N LEU A 69 -5.53 -7.52 -7.08
CA LEU A 69 -6.61 -8.49 -7.22
C LEU A 69 -7.73 -7.99 -8.15
N ILE A 70 -8.14 -6.71 -8.05
CA ILE A 70 -9.12 -6.12 -8.96
C ILE A 70 -8.60 -6.17 -10.39
N LEU A 71 -7.33 -5.84 -10.62
CA LEU A 71 -6.71 -5.90 -11.95
C LEU A 71 -6.77 -7.30 -12.52
N HIS A 72 -6.33 -8.30 -11.75
CA HIS A 72 -6.34 -9.69 -12.20
C HIS A 72 -7.75 -10.21 -12.46
N ARG A 73 -8.77 -9.75 -11.74
CA ARG A 73 -10.17 -10.07 -12.04
C ARG A 73 -10.65 -9.46 -13.34
N LEU A 74 -10.17 -8.28 -13.71
CA LEU A 74 -10.45 -7.70 -15.03
C LEU A 74 -9.74 -8.48 -16.14
N VAL A 75 -8.49 -8.87 -15.93
CA VAL A 75 -7.75 -9.76 -16.85
C VAL A 75 -8.48 -11.10 -17.00
N ALA A 76 -8.96 -11.70 -15.91
CA ALA A 76 -9.73 -12.94 -15.94
C ALA A 76 -11.00 -12.83 -16.79
N ARG A 77 -11.74 -11.72 -16.67
CA ARG A 77 -12.92 -11.47 -17.52
C ARG A 77 -12.52 -11.36 -18.99
N ARG A 78 -11.40 -10.69 -19.28
CA ARG A 78 -10.90 -10.53 -20.65
C ARG A 78 -10.42 -11.87 -21.23
N LEU A 79 -9.76 -12.71 -20.43
CA LEU A 79 -9.32 -14.06 -20.81
C LEU A 79 -10.50 -14.94 -21.20
N ARG A 80 -11.62 -14.87 -20.46
CA ARG A 80 -12.84 -15.61 -20.82
C ARG A 80 -13.43 -15.17 -22.15
N ALA A 81 -13.32 -13.89 -22.49
CA ALA A 81 -13.79 -13.36 -23.77
C ALA A 81 -12.79 -13.57 -24.92
N ASN A 82 -11.49 -13.64 -24.61
CA ASN A 82 -10.42 -13.82 -25.57
C ASN A 82 -9.33 -14.77 -25.01
N PRO A 83 -9.43 -16.07 -25.30
CA PRO A 83 -8.47 -17.08 -24.84
C PRO A 83 -7.03 -16.88 -25.36
N ALA A 84 -6.84 -16.20 -26.51
CA ALA A 84 -5.52 -16.00 -27.12
C ALA A 84 -4.56 -15.20 -26.22
N LEU A 85 -5.09 -14.48 -25.23
CA LEU A 85 -4.27 -13.76 -24.24
C LEU A 85 -3.42 -14.69 -23.35
N VAL A 86 -3.75 -15.98 -23.25
CA VAL A 86 -2.90 -16.97 -22.58
C VAL A 86 -1.61 -17.19 -23.38
N ASP A 87 -1.73 -17.29 -24.70
CA ASP A 87 -0.59 -17.50 -25.59
C ASP A 87 0.32 -16.26 -25.60
N ASP A 88 -0.26 -15.06 -25.66
CA ASP A 88 0.49 -13.80 -25.53
C ASP A 88 1.30 -13.74 -24.23
N ALA A 89 0.70 -14.16 -23.11
CA ALA A 89 1.37 -14.20 -21.82
C ALA A 89 2.52 -15.21 -21.81
N ARG A 90 2.34 -16.37 -22.45
CA ARG A 90 3.38 -17.40 -22.60
C ARG A 90 4.56 -16.89 -23.43
N THR A 91 4.30 -16.27 -24.58
CA THR A 91 5.34 -15.66 -25.42
C THR A 91 6.12 -14.60 -24.66
N ARG A 92 5.46 -13.77 -23.83
CA ARG A 92 6.17 -12.77 -23.01
C ARG A 92 7.14 -13.40 -22.02
N LEU A 93 6.75 -14.50 -21.37
CA LEU A 93 7.65 -15.19 -20.45
C LEU A 93 8.86 -15.80 -21.16
N GLN A 94 8.68 -16.27 -22.40
CA GLN A 94 9.78 -16.79 -23.23
C GLN A 94 10.76 -15.70 -23.69
N LEU A 95 10.30 -14.46 -23.81
CA LEU A 95 11.12 -13.30 -24.19
C LEU A 95 11.92 -12.71 -23.01
N LEU A 96 11.74 -13.21 -21.78
CA LEU A 96 12.57 -12.79 -20.65
C LEU A 96 13.99 -13.35 -20.83
N GLU A 97 14.95 -12.44 -21.00
CA GLU A 97 16.36 -12.80 -21.11
C GLU A 97 16.97 -13.08 -19.73
N GLY A 98 17.85 -14.08 -19.65
CA GLY A 98 18.60 -14.45 -18.44
C GLY A 98 18.06 -15.69 -17.72
N PRO A 99 18.63 -16.04 -16.55
CA PRO A 99 18.18 -17.18 -15.75
C PRO A 99 16.72 -16.98 -15.36
N ALA A 100 15.85 -17.91 -15.76
CA ALA A 100 14.42 -17.82 -15.48
C ALA A 100 14.20 -17.81 -13.95
N PRO A 101 13.69 -16.71 -13.37
CA PRO A 101 13.37 -16.68 -11.94
C PRO A 101 12.27 -17.69 -11.60
N ASP A 102 12.20 -18.14 -10.34
CA ASP A 102 11.24 -19.16 -9.89
C ASP A 102 9.77 -18.83 -10.22
N TYR A 103 9.41 -17.54 -10.23
CA TYR A 103 8.04 -17.13 -10.59
C TYR A 103 7.70 -17.41 -12.05
N VAL A 104 8.69 -17.47 -12.96
CA VAL A 104 8.47 -17.78 -14.38
C VAL A 104 8.02 -19.23 -14.52
N ALA A 105 8.72 -20.17 -13.88
CA ALA A 105 8.34 -21.57 -13.89
C ALA A 105 6.93 -21.78 -13.31
N GLN A 106 6.61 -21.09 -12.21
CA GLN A 106 5.27 -21.13 -11.61
C GLN A 106 4.19 -20.57 -12.55
N TRP A 107 4.48 -19.47 -13.26
CA TRP A 107 3.54 -18.93 -14.24
C TRP A 107 3.36 -19.85 -15.44
N VAL A 108 4.42 -20.49 -15.94
CA VAL A 108 4.33 -21.47 -17.03
C VAL A 108 3.36 -22.60 -16.65
N GLN A 109 3.50 -23.18 -15.45
CA GLN A 109 2.57 -24.21 -14.95
C GLN A 109 1.12 -23.74 -14.86
N VAL A 110 0.88 -22.45 -14.54
CA VAL A 110 -0.48 -21.88 -14.54
C VAL A 110 -0.98 -21.75 -15.98
N LEU A 111 -0.17 -21.25 -16.90
CA LEU A 111 -0.53 -20.97 -18.30
C LEU A 111 -0.60 -22.22 -19.20
N GLU A 112 -0.18 -23.39 -18.71
CA GLU A 112 -0.42 -24.68 -19.36
C GLU A 112 -1.88 -25.13 -19.28
N ARG A 113 -2.66 -24.54 -18.37
CA ARG A 113 -4.08 -24.88 -18.17
C ARG A 113 -4.98 -24.21 -19.22
N PRO A 114 -6.22 -24.72 -19.42
CA PRO A 114 -7.22 -24.04 -20.23
C PRO A 114 -7.49 -22.60 -19.78
N ALA A 115 -7.82 -21.72 -20.72
CA ALA A 115 -8.01 -20.29 -20.45
C ALA A 115 -9.05 -20.00 -19.35
N GLU A 116 -10.08 -20.84 -19.23
CA GLU A 116 -11.08 -20.75 -18.18
C GLU A 116 -10.49 -21.01 -16.79
N ASP A 117 -9.68 -22.07 -16.65
CA ASP A 117 -9.00 -22.40 -15.40
C ASP A 117 -7.98 -21.34 -15.02
N VAL A 118 -7.23 -20.82 -15.99
CA VAL A 118 -6.33 -19.68 -15.80
C VAL A 118 -7.12 -18.47 -15.28
N ALA A 119 -8.24 -18.12 -15.91
CA ALA A 119 -9.08 -17.01 -15.48
C ALA A 119 -9.61 -17.19 -14.05
N ASN A 120 -10.00 -18.41 -13.68
CA ASN A 120 -10.46 -18.75 -12.34
C ASN A 120 -9.33 -18.61 -11.31
N LEU A 121 -8.15 -19.16 -11.61
CA LEU A 121 -6.98 -19.07 -10.75
C LEU A 121 -6.55 -17.63 -10.51
N ILE A 122 -6.32 -16.86 -11.58
CA ILE A 122 -5.79 -15.50 -11.43
C ILE A 122 -6.78 -14.57 -10.71
N GLY A 123 -8.08 -14.85 -10.77
CA GLY A 123 -9.13 -14.10 -10.06
C GLY A 123 -9.36 -14.53 -8.61
N SER A 124 -8.80 -15.66 -8.19
CA SER A 124 -8.99 -16.28 -6.86
C SER A 124 -8.22 -15.55 -5.74
N ARG A 125 -8.38 -15.93 -4.48
CA ARG A 125 -7.59 -15.38 -3.36
C ARG A 125 -6.59 -16.41 -2.80
N SER A 126 -6.05 -17.30 -3.64
CA SER A 126 -5.07 -18.27 -3.17
C SER A 126 -3.75 -17.59 -2.80
N GLU A 127 -3.02 -18.21 -1.87
CA GLU A 127 -1.69 -17.79 -1.43
C GLU A 127 -0.72 -17.76 -2.62
N GLN A 128 -0.65 -18.85 -3.39
CA GLN A 128 0.13 -18.95 -4.63
C GLN A 128 -0.11 -17.75 -5.56
N MET A 129 -1.37 -17.40 -5.82
CA MET A 129 -1.69 -16.29 -6.72
C MET A 129 -1.44 -14.92 -6.11
N THR A 130 -1.39 -14.81 -4.78
CA THR A 130 -1.03 -13.56 -4.10
C THR A 130 0.43 -13.22 -4.37
N HIS A 131 1.32 -14.20 -4.32
CA HIS A 131 2.73 -14.03 -4.70
C HIS A 131 2.89 -13.74 -6.19
N LEU A 132 2.28 -14.55 -7.06
CA LEU A 132 2.45 -14.42 -8.51
C LEU A 132 1.89 -13.11 -9.10
N ARG A 133 0.97 -12.43 -8.40
CA ARG A 133 0.45 -11.12 -8.79
C ARG A 133 1.49 -10.01 -8.82
N ILE A 134 2.56 -10.14 -8.05
CA ILE A 134 3.62 -9.13 -8.01
C ILE A 134 4.32 -9.07 -9.38
N SER A 135 4.48 -10.22 -10.02
CA SER A 135 5.16 -10.40 -11.31
C SER A 135 4.21 -10.98 -12.35
N SER A 136 3.12 -10.27 -12.65
CA SER A 136 2.11 -10.72 -13.61
C SER A 136 2.60 -10.62 -15.07
N PRO A 137 2.50 -11.70 -15.89
CA PRO A 137 2.87 -11.67 -17.31
C PRO A 137 1.77 -11.07 -18.19
N PHE A 138 0.58 -10.79 -17.66
CA PHE A 138 -0.53 -10.27 -18.46
C PHE A 138 -0.38 -8.78 -18.73
N ARG A 139 -0.67 -8.38 -19.98
CA ARG A 139 -0.80 -6.95 -20.29
C ARG A 139 -2.08 -6.44 -19.64
N LEU A 140 -1.97 -5.36 -18.87
CA LEU A 140 -3.14 -4.70 -18.32
C LEU A 140 -3.96 -4.08 -19.45
N PRO A 141 -5.29 -3.92 -19.28
CA PRO A 141 -6.13 -3.30 -20.30
C PRO A 141 -5.62 -1.91 -20.70
N GLU A 142 -5.89 -1.51 -21.95
CA GLU A 142 -5.62 -0.16 -22.43
C GLU A 142 -6.22 0.89 -21.47
N GLY A 143 -5.45 1.95 -21.18
CA GLY A 143 -5.82 2.99 -20.21
C GLY A 143 -5.42 2.68 -18.76
N PHE A 144 -4.72 1.58 -18.46
CA PHE A 144 -4.14 1.37 -17.13
C PHE A 144 -3.14 2.47 -16.71
N ASP A 145 -2.42 3.02 -17.68
CA ASP A 145 -1.48 4.13 -17.46
C ASP A 145 -2.18 5.47 -17.20
N ASP A 146 -3.51 5.53 -17.36
CA ASP A 146 -4.29 6.70 -16.98
C ASP A 146 -4.39 6.80 -15.44
N GLU A 147 -3.84 7.89 -14.92
CA GLU A 147 -3.91 8.26 -13.51
C GLU A 147 -5.36 8.26 -12.98
N THR A 148 -6.34 8.68 -13.78
CA THR A 148 -7.75 8.69 -13.34
C THR A 148 -8.28 7.28 -13.12
N TRP A 149 -7.83 6.33 -13.94
CA TRP A 149 -8.19 4.93 -13.82
C TRP A 149 -7.56 4.30 -12.59
N ARG A 150 -6.26 4.55 -12.37
CA ARG A 150 -5.52 4.08 -11.18
C ARG A 150 -6.17 4.57 -9.89
N ARG A 151 -6.56 5.85 -9.82
CA ARG A 151 -7.28 6.41 -8.67
C ARG A 151 -8.63 5.74 -8.43
N ARG A 152 -9.38 5.41 -9.49
CA ARG A 152 -10.67 4.71 -9.37
C ARG A 152 -10.50 3.30 -8.80
N VAL A 153 -9.53 2.54 -9.29
CA VAL A 153 -9.22 1.20 -8.77
C VAL A 153 -8.78 1.29 -7.31
N TRP A 154 -7.88 2.21 -6.98
CA TRP A 154 -7.40 2.41 -5.60
C TRP A 154 -8.56 2.78 -4.66
N LYS A 155 -9.46 3.67 -5.06
CA LYS A 155 -10.65 4.02 -4.27
C LYS A 155 -11.54 2.79 -4.03
N LYS A 156 -11.74 1.94 -5.04
CA LYS A 156 -12.51 0.68 -4.89
C LYS A 156 -11.79 -0.33 -3.99
N ALA A 157 -10.48 -0.44 -4.09
CA ALA A 157 -9.67 -1.29 -3.22
C ALA A 157 -9.77 -0.83 -1.75
N LYS A 158 -9.61 0.48 -1.50
CA LYS A 158 -9.76 1.08 -0.17
C LYS A 158 -11.13 0.82 0.45
N LEU A 159 -12.21 1.02 -0.30
CA LEU A 159 -13.57 0.75 0.20
C LEU A 159 -13.75 -0.71 0.64
N GLY A 160 -13.17 -1.64 -0.11
CA GLY A 160 -13.24 -3.06 0.25
C GLY A 160 -12.29 -3.47 1.38
N ALA A 161 -11.26 -2.70 1.71
CA ALA A 161 -10.36 -2.99 2.83
C ALA A 161 -10.93 -2.52 4.19
N VAL A 162 -11.88 -1.57 4.15
CA VAL A 162 -12.55 -1.02 5.34
C VAL A 162 -13.83 -1.79 5.69
N ALA A 163 -14.39 -2.55 4.74
CA ALA A 163 -15.57 -3.38 4.90
C ALA A 163 -15.20 -4.84 5.20
#